data_AF-I3E1V9-F1
#
_entry.id   AF-I3E1V9-F1
#
_cell.length_a   1.000
_cell.length_b   1.000
_cell.length_c   1.000
_cell.angle_alpha   90.00
_cell.angle_beta   90.00
_cell.angle_gamma   90.00
#
_symmetry.space_group_name_H-M   'P 1'
#
loop_
_entity.id
_entity.type
_entity.pdbx_description
1 polymer ?
#
loop_
_entity_poly.entity_id
_entity_poly.type
_entity_poly.pdbx_seq_one_letter_code
_entity_poly.pdbx_strand_id
1 'polypeptide(L)'
;MKKVLRIISAIMLSIPFLFMVKTAANAEEKENIVDYAKKFIGAPYKWGGTTPKGFDCSGFIIYVFKEYNVQLPRKSADQFNQGESVDRNSLVPGDLVFFNTNNKGVSHVGMYIGDNEFIHASSSKGVTISNLGMSYYKTRYIGAKRYFNNEQVKSAFAATPVKSGQIGTVYVKKKINLWQRDDENGLIFVRVLNPGEKYRVYHFDNLYGGQYNLGSKLYITNMPDHIDYIPIAQ
;
A
#
# COMPACT_ATOMS: atom_id res chain seq x y z
N MET A 1 80.50 1.76 4.51
CA MET A 1 79.22 2.11 5.16
C MET A 1 78.27 2.67 4.10
N LYS A 2 77.11 2.02 3.93
CA LYS A 2 75.78 2.49 3.52
C LYS A 2 75.61 3.55 2.39
N LYS A 3 74.93 3.08 1.33
CA LYS A 3 73.76 3.68 0.63
C LYS A 3 74.06 4.97 -0.19
N VAL A 4 73.34 5.34 -1.26
CA VAL A 4 71.88 5.33 -1.48
C VAL A 4 71.61 5.40 -2.99
N LEU A 5 70.75 4.52 -3.50
CA LEU A 5 70.11 4.62 -4.81
C LEU A 5 68.80 5.40 -4.63
N ARG A 6 68.59 6.48 -5.39
CA ARG A 6 67.32 7.25 -5.40
C ARG A 6 66.55 6.97 -6.69
N ILE A 7 65.33 6.48 -6.48
CA ILE A 7 64.34 6.08 -7.48
C ILE A 7 63.46 7.28 -7.84
N ILE A 8 63.16 7.41 -9.14
CA ILE A 8 62.18 8.31 -9.75
C ILE A 8 60.77 7.86 -9.38
N SER A 9 59.84 8.76 -9.06
CA SER A 9 58.43 8.48 -9.37
C SER A 9 57.55 9.72 -9.50
N ALA A 10 56.53 9.53 -10.32
CA ALA A 10 55.73 10.51 -11.06
C ALA A 10 54.66 11.23 -10.24
N ILE A 11 54.24 12.35 -10.84
CA ILE A 11 53.13 13.25 -10.48
C ILE A 11 51.79 12.50 -10.57
N MET A 12 50.92 12.67 -9.57
CA MET A 12 49.48 12.47 -9.69
C MET A 12 48.78 13.65 -9.00
N LEU A 13 48.10 14.47 -9.81
CA LEU A 13 47.29 15.60 -9.39
C LEU A 13 46.17 15.14 -8.45
N SER A 14 46.19 15.62 -7.22
CA SER A 14 45.10 15.50 -6.25
C SER A 14 43.95 16.41 -6.66
N ILE A 15 42.99 15.88 -7.42
CA ILE A 15 41.66 16.49 -7.54
C ILE A 15 40.99 16.30 -6.17
N PRO A 16 40.62 17.37 -5.43
CA PRO A 16 39.76 17.18 -4.27
C PRO A 16 38.41 16.71 -4.81
N PHE A 17 38.11 15.43 -4.56
CA PHE A 17 36.82 14.83 -4.83
C PHE A 17 35.78 15.68 -4.08
N LEU A 18 35.10 16.53 -4.86
CA LEU A 18 34.04 17.40 -4.41
C LEU A 18 33.05 16.52 -3.65
N PHE A 19 32.98 16.70 -2.33
CA PHE A 19 31.95 16.12 -1.48
C PHE A 19 30.61 16.70 -1.93
N MET A 20 30.02 16.11 -2.98
CA MET A 20 28.62 16.30 -3.29
C MET A 20 27.85 15.50 -2.25
N VAL A 21 27.70 16.09 -1.07
CA VAL A 21 26.64 15.69 -0.14
C VAL A 21 25.34 15.91 -0.90
N LYS A 22 24.86 14.84 -1.53
CA LYS A 22 23.50 14.76 -2.03
C LYS A 22 22.63 14.79 -0.78
N THR A 23 22.22 15.99 -0.34
CA THR A 23 21.15 16.13 0.63
C THR A 23 19.94 15.48 -0.01
N ALA A 24 19.71 14.20 0.32
CA ALA A 24 18.41 13.58 0.15
C ALA A 24 17.48 14.44 0.99
N ALA A 25 16.72 15.30 0.31
CA ALA A 25 15.63 16.03 0.94
C ALA A 25 14.81 15.00 1.71
N ASN A 26 14.62 15.24 3.01
CA ASN A 26 13.61 14.54 3.80
C ASN A 26 12.26 14.85 3.16
N ALA A 27 11.87 14.05 2.16
CA ALA A 27 10.48 13.85 1.85
C ALA A 27 9.93 13.13 3.07
N GLU A 28 9.17 13.83 3.91
CA GLU A 28 8.37 13.17 4.95
C GLU A 28 7.60 12.05 4.28
N GLU A 29 7.96 10.81 4.61
CA GLU A 29 7.34 9.60 4.11
C GLU A 29 5.87 9.64 4.57
N LYS A 30 4.96 10.00 3.65
CA LYS A 30 3.54 10.10 3.99
C LYS A 30 3.06 8.75 4.48
N GLU A 31 2.49 8.74 5.68
CA GLU A 31 1.85 7.59 6.30
C GLU A 31 0.91 6.89 5.33
N ASN A 32 0.65 5.59 5.49
CA ASN A 32 -0.30 4.87 4.65
C ASN A 32 -1.70 5.52 4.69
N ILE A 33 -2.39 5.65 3.54
CA ILE A 33 -3.72 6.28 3.46
C ILE A 33 -4.76 5.64 4.39
N VAL A 34 -4.69 4.34 4.62
CA VAL A 34 -5.58 3.64 5.55
C VAL A 34 -5.32 4.09 6.98
N ASP A 35 -4.05 4.19 7.39
CA ASP A 35 -3.69 4.59 8.73
C ASP A 35 -4.02 6.07 8.96
N TYR A 36 -3.77 6.92 7.96
CA TYR A 36 -4.23 8.31 7.97
C TYR A 36 -5.75 8.42 8.10
N ALA A 37 -6.52 7.63 7.35
CA ALA A 37 -7.98 7.61 7.44
C ALA A 37 -8.47 7.18 8.83
N LYS A 38 -7.80 6.20 9.46
CA LYS A 38 -8.13 5.69 10.81
C LYS A 38 -8.00 6.76 11.89
N LYS A 39 -7.14 7.78 11.72
CA LYS A 39 -7.03 8.91 12.67
C LYS A 39 -8.33 9.68 12.88
N PHE A 40 -9.26 9.59 11.93
CA PHE A 40 -10.52 10.31 11.97
C PHE A 40 -11.68 9.48 12.52
N ILE A 41 -11.45 8.22 12.95
CA ILE A 41 -12.49 7.40 13.59
C ILE A 41 -13.11 8.17 14.77
N GLY A 42 -14.45 8.21 14.80
CA GLY A 42 -15.22 8.96 15.79
C GLY A 42 -15.55 10.40 15.37
N ALA A 43 -14.96 10.95 14.30
CA ALA A 43 -15.37 12.25 13.77
C ALA A 43 -16.86 12.21 13.37
N PRO A 44 -17.67 13.21 13.76
CA PRO A 44 -19.11 13.14 13.60
C PRO A 44 -19.55 13.20 12.13
N TYR A 45 -20.74 12.68 11.85
CA TYR A 45 -21.35 12.86 10.55
C TYR A 45 -21.98 14.24 10.43
N LYS A 46 -21.75 14.93 9.31
CA LYS A 46 -22.39 16.18 8.93
C LYS A 46 -22.64 16.19 7.43
N TRP A 47 -23.90 16.27 7.02
CA TRP A 47 -24.27 16.41 5.61
C TRP A 47 -23.55 17.62 4.98
N GLY A 48 -22.88 17.42 3.84
CA GLY A 48 -22.07 18.45 3.20
C GLY A 48 -20.68 18.64 3.82
N GLY A 49 -20.39 18.02 4.97
CA GLY A 49 -19.16 18.21 5.73
C GLY A 49 -17.91 17.61 5.08
N THR A 50 -16.79 18.33 5.17
CA THR A 50 -15.50 18.01 4.55
C THR A 50 -14.31 18.25 5.49
N THR A 51 -14.56 18.32 6.81
CA THR A 51 -13.51 18.62 7.81
C THR A 51 -13.63 17.70 9.02
N PRO A 52 -12.59 17.54 9.85
CA PRO A 52 -12.65 16.72 11.07
C PRO A 52 -13.75 17.11 12.08
N LYS A 53 -14.28 18.33 12.00
CA LYS A 53 -15.44 18.76 12.81
C LYS A 53 -16.77 18.14 12.35
N GLY A 54 -16.79 17.48 11.20
CA GLY A 54 -17.96 16.84 10.63
C GLY A 54 -17.76 16.48 9.17
N PHE A 55 -17.94 15.20 8.84
CA PHE A 55 -17.82 14.68 7.48
C PHE A 55 -19.15 14.10 6.99
N ASP A 56 -19.44 14.19 5.69
CA ASP A 56 -20.27 13.17 5.04
C ASP A 56 -19.39 12.12 4.35
N CYS A 57 -20.04 11.09 3.77
CA CYS A 57 -19.32 9.94 3.21
C CYS A 57 -18.29 10.35 2.15
N SER A 58 -18.68 11.19 1.19
CA SER A 58 -17.80 11.62 0.11
C SER A 58 -16.83 12.72 0.54
N GLY A 59 -17.23 13.58 1.49
CA GLY A 59 -16.38 14.60 2.08
C GLY A 59 -15.25 14.03 2.93
N PHE A 60 -15.49 12.92 3.65
CA PHE A 60 -14.44 12.16 4.34
C PHE A 60 -13.40 11.63 3.34
N ILE A 61 -13.86 11.00 2.27
CA ILE A 61 -12.99 10.43 1.25
C ILE A 61 -12.14 11.52 0.57
N ILE A 62 -12.74 12.65 0.18
CA ILE A 62 -11.99 13.77 -0.41
C ILE A 62 -10.94 14.29 0.55
N TYR A 63 -11.27 14.44 1.84
CA TYR A 63 -10.35 14.94 2.83
C TYR A 63 -9.13 14.01 2.98
N VAL A 64 -9.38 12.70 3.05
CA VAL A 64 -8.32 11.67 3.12
C VAL A 64 -7.46 11.68 1.85
N PHE A 65 -8.07 11.60 0.67
CA PHE A 65 -7.35 11.49 -0.61
C PHE A 65 -6.61 12.77 -1.00
N LYS A 66 -7.08 13.93 -0.57
CA LYS A 66 -6.39 15.22 -0.78
C LYS A 66 -4.99 15.22 -0.16
N GLU A 67 -4.82 14.58 1.00
CA GLU A 67 -3.50 14.43 1.64
C GLU A 67 -2.53 13.65 0.74
N TYR A 68 -3.03 12.77 -0.12
CA TYR A 68 -2.25 11.97 -1.06
C TYR A 68 -2.22 12.57 -2.47
N ASN A 69 -2.53 13.86 -2.62
CA ASN A 69 -2.57 14.59 -3.88
C ASN A 69 -3.54 14.00 -4.92
N VAL A 70 -4.54 13.24 -4.49
CA VAL A 70 -5.59 12.71 -5.37
C VAL A 70 -6.82 13.60 -5.24
N GLN A 71 -7.20 14.24 -6.34
CA GLN A 71 -8.40 15.08 -6.39
C GLN A 71 -9.60 14.23 -6.77
N LEU A 72 -10.63 14.26 -5.92
CA LEU A 72 -11.87 13.55 -6.14
C LEU A 72 -13.05 14.53 -6.23
N PRO A 73 -14.04 14.25 -7.08
CA PRO A 73 -15.24 15.07 -7.16
C PRO A 73 -16.07 14.98 -5.86
N ARG A 74 -16.92 15.98 -5.63
CA ARG A 74 -17.61 16.16 -4.35
C ARG A 74 -18.59 15.04 -4.00
N LYS A 75 -19.28 14.49 -5.01
CA LYS A 75 -20.38 13.54 -4.82
C LYS A 75 -19.89 12.11 -5.01
N SER A 76 -20.39 11.17 -4.21
CA SER A 76 -20.08 9.74 -4.34
C SER A 76 -20.40 9.17 -5.73
N ALA A 77 -21.47 9.64 -6.38
CA ALA A 77 -21.81 9.21 -7.73
C ALA A 77 -20.78 9.67 -8.78
N ASP A 78 -20.31 10.92 -8.68
CA ASP A 78 -19.29 11.45 -9.57
C ASP A 78 -17.94 10.76 -9.33
N GLN A 79 -17.64 10.44 -8.06
CA GLN A 79 -16.48 9.63 -7.71
C GLN A 79 -16.59 8.30 -8.46
N PHE A 80 -17.69 7.55 -8.31
CA PHE A 80 -17.86 6.25 -8.97
C PHE A 80 -17.70 6.29 -10.50
N ASN A 81 -18.03 7.40 -11.16
CA ASN A 81 -17.84 7.56 -12.60
C ASN A 81 -16.38 7.85 -13.01
N GLN A 82 -15.49 8.04 -12.04
CA GLN A 82 -14.05 8.22 -12.22
C GLN A 82 -13.26 7.04 -11.63
N GLY A 83 -11.99 6.91 -12.03
CA GLY A 83 -11.10 5.83 -11.58
C GLY A 83 -11.29 4.50 -12.33
N GLU A 84 -10.39 3.57 -12.09
CA GLU A 84 -10.39 2.23 -12.69
C GLU A 84 -11.41 1.34 -11.96
N SER A 85 -12.25 0.62 -12.70
CA SER A 85 -13.18 -0.35 -12.11
C SER A 85 -12.42 -1.54 -11.51
N VAL A 86 -12.75 -1.89 -10.26
CA VAL A 86 -12.13 -3.02 -9.55
C VAL A 86 -13.18 -4.08 -9.22
N ASP A 87 -12.87 -5.33 -9.54
CA ASP A 87 -13.68 -6.47 -9.11
C ASP A 87 -13.63 -6.64 -7.60
N ARG A 88 -14.76 -7.04 -7.00
CA ARG A 88 -14.87 -7.21 -5.54
C ARG A 88 -13.81 -8.16 -4.95
N ASN A 89 -13.40 -9.19 -5.70
CA ASN A 89 -12.39 -10.16 -5.27
C ASN A 89 -10.94 -9.67 -5.43
N SER A 90 -10.76 -8.52 -6.08
CA SER A 90 -9.47 -7.89 -6.38
C SER A 90 -9.27 -6.58 -5.62
N LEU A 91 -10.14 -6.34 -4.62
CA LEU A 91 -10.05 -5.18 -3.73
C LEU A 91 -8.73 -5.19 -2.96
N VAL A 92 -8.06 -4.05 -2.96
CA VAL A 92 -6.86 -3.80 -2.14
C VAL A 92 -7.09 -2.58 -1.25
N PRO A 93 -6.45 -2.50 -0.06
CA PRO A 93 -6.61 -1.36 0.82
C PRO A 93 -6.32 -0.03 0.09
N GLY A 94 -7.24 0.93 0.22
CA GLY A 94 -7.22 2.19 -0.54
C GLY A 94 -8.21 2.26 -1.70
N ASP A 95 -8.77 1.13 -2.16
CA ASP A 95 -9.86 1.15 -3.14
C ASP A 95 -11.13 1.78 -2.54
N LEU A 96 -11.90 2.51 -3.34
CA LEU A 96 -13.20 3.03 -2.91
C LEU A 96 -14.30 2.03 -3.24
N VAL A 97 -15.17 1.76 -2.27
CA VAL A 97 -16.35 0.90 -2.38
C VAL A 97 -17.62 1.73 -2.30
N PHE A 98 -18.58 1.44 -3.18
CA PHE A 98 -19.75 2.27 -3.40
C PHE A 98 -21.04 1.49 -3.15
N PHE A 99 -22.06 2.17 -2.61
CA PHE A 99 -23.30 1.53 -2.19
C PHE A 99 -24.56 2.33 -2.54
N ASN A 100 -25.67 1.60 -2.71
CA ASN A 100 -27.02 2.10 -2.89
C ASN A 100 -27.80 2.11 -1.56
N THR A 101 -27.59 3.13 -0.72
CA THR A 101 -28.23 3.25 0.60
C THR A 101 -29.58 3.97 0.57
N ASN A 102 -29.89 4.71 -0.50
CA ASN A 102 -31.14 5.46 -0.66
C ASN A 102 -32.07 4.94 -1.77
N ASN A 103 -31.75 3.79 -2.38
CA ASN A 103 -32.47 3.16 -3.50
C ASN A 103 -32.53 4.01 -4.80
N LYS A 104 -31.64 4.99 -4.99
CA LYS A 104 -31.58 5.85 -6.19
C LYS A 104 -30.24 5.77 -6.94
N GLY A 105 -29.43 4.75 -6.64
CA GLY A 105 -28.09 4.56 -7.21
C GLY A 105 -26.99 4.87 -6.20
N VAL A 106 -25.79 5.23 -6.69
CA VAL A 106 -24.63 5.50 -5.84
C VAL A 106 -24.93 6.63 -4.87
N SER A 107 -25.05 6.30 -3.59
CA SER A 107 -25.48 7.22 -2.53
C SER A 107 -24.60 7.17 -1.29
N HIS A 108 -23.67 6.22 -1.25
CA HIS A 108 -22.69 6.10 -0.18
C HIS A 108 -21.36 5.59 -0.72
N VAL A 109 -20.28 6.00 -0.06
CA VAL A 109 -18.90 5.62 -0.40
C VAL A 109 -18.11 5.36 0.89
N GLY A 110 -17.16 4.44 0.81
CA GLY A 110 -16.14 4.22 1.82
C GLY A 110 -14.84 3.74 1.17
N MET A 111 -13.77 3.66 1.95
CA MET A 111 -12.47 3.16 1.50
C MET A 111 -12.26 1.76 2.07
N TYR A 112 -11.98 0.79 1.22
CA TYR A 112 -11.60 -0.56 1.61
C TYR A 112 -10.28 -0.54 2.37
N ILE A 113 -10.19 -1.31 3.46
CA ILE A 113 -9.01 -1.32 4.35
C ILE A 113 -8.40 -2.71 4.54
N GLY A 114 -8.86 -3.72 3.80
CA GLY A 114 -8.48 -5.12 3.96
C GLY A 114 -9.54 -5.93 4.71
N ASP A 115 -9.38 -7.25 4.75
CA ASP A 115 -10.18 -8.18 5.56
C ASP A 115 -11.72 -8.05 5.42
N ASN A 116 -12.18 -7.72 4.20
CA ASN A 116 -13.60 -7.47 3.92
C ASN A 116 -14.17 -6.27 4.71
N GLU A 117 -13.32 -5.37 5.19
CA GLU A 117 -13.66 -4.16 5.95
C GLU A 117 -13.44 -2.88 5.14
N PHE A 118 -14.17 -1.84 5.52
CA PHE A 118 -14.05 -0.51 4.92
C PHE A 118 -14.32 0.58 5.96
N ILE A 119 -13.61 1.71 5.82
CA ILE A 119 -13.79 2.91 6.64
C ILE A 119 -14.66 3.93 5.90
N HIS A 120 -15.62 4.53 6.59
CA HIS A 120 -16.55 5.50 6.01
C HIS A 120 -17.16 6.42 7.07
N ALA A 121 -17.71 7.56 6.65
CA ALA A 121 -18.56 8.38 7.51
C ALA A 121 -20.01 7.88 7.47
N SER A 122 -20.43 7.15 8.50
CA SER A 122 -21.80 6.68 8.73
C SER A 122 -22.70 7.80 9.21
N SER A 123 -23.92 7.92 8.66
CA SER A 123 -24.92 8.88 9.13
C SER A 123 -25.28 8.74 10.61
N SER A 124 -25.14 7.53 11.19
CA SER A 124 -25.49 7.25 12.58
C SER A 124 -24.31 7.16 13.54
N LYS A 125 -23.08 6.93 13.04
CA LYS A 125 -21.90 6.66 13.87
C LYS A 125 -20.71 7.58 13.61
N GLY A 126 -20.82 8.52 12.67
CA GLY A 126 -19.67 9.26 12.20
C GLY A 126 -18.68 8.37 11.46
N VAL A 127 -17.41 8.75 11.42
CA VAL A 127 -16.34 7.94 10.81
C VAL A 127 -16.15 6.65 11.61
N THR A 128 -16.39 5.52 10.95
CA THR A 128 -16.37 4.18 11.54
C THR A 128 -15.87 3.16 10.53
N ILE A 129 -15.44 2.01 11.04
CA ILE A 129 -15.18 0.81 10.23
C ILE A 129 -16.46 -0.05 10.20
N SER A 130 -16.75 -0.64 9.04
CA SER A 130 -17.83 -1.60 8.84
C SER A 130 -17.35 -2.76 7.97
N ASN A 131 -18.04 -3.90 8.02
CA ASN A 131 -17.72 -5.07 7.23
C ASN A 131 -18.64 -5.19 5.99
N LEU A 132 -18.07 -5.43 4.82
CA LEU A 132 -18.78 -5.62 3.54
C LEU A 132 -19.65 -6.88 3.51
N GLY A 133 -19.46 -7.79 4.47
CA GLY A 133 -20.26 -9.00 4.67
C GLY A 133 -21.56 -8.75 5.42
N MET A 134 -21.71 -7.62 6.13
CA MET A 134 -22.95 -7.26 6.82
C MET A 134 -24.10 -7.18 5.82
N SER A 135 -25.23 -7.79 6.12
CA SER A 135 -26.41 -7.87 5.23
C SER A 135 -26.75 -6.50 4.61
N TYR A 136 -26.74 -5.43 5.43
CA TYR A 136 -27.02 -4.07 4.98
C TYR A 136 -26.12 -3.62 3.82
N TYR A 137 -24.80 -3.77 3.95
CA TYR A 137 -23.83 -3.36 2.92
C TYR A 137 -23.72 -4.37 1.78
N LYS A 138 -23.84 -5.67 2.08
CA LYS A 138 -23.78 -6.75 1.10
C LYS A 138 -24.86 -6.59 0.03
N THR A 139 -26.10 -6.30 0.42
CA THR A 139 -27.21 -6.15 -0.54
C THR A 139 -27.21 -4.80 -1.26
N ARG A 140 -26.37 -3.85 -0.83
CA ARG A 140 -26.32 -2.48 -1.36
C ARG A 140 -25.04 -2.20 -2.14
N TYR A 141 -24.10 -3.13 -2.19
CA TYR A 141 -22.84 -2.98 -2.90
C TYR A 141 -23.09 -2.78 -4.39
N ILE A 142 -22.54 -1.70 -4.95
CA ILE A 142 -22.63 -1.37 -6.38
C ILE A 142 -21.36 -1.80 -7.10
N GLY A 143 -20.20 -1.47 -6.53
CA GLY A 143 -18.92 -1.69 -7.18
C GLY A 143 -17.78 -0.97 -6.48
N ALA A 144 -16.58 -1.04 -7.05
CA ALA A 144 -15.40 -0.39 -6.52
C ALA A 144 -14.57 0.32 -7.60
N LYS A 145 -13.80 1.32 -7.15
CA LYS A 145 -12.93 2.14 -7.98
C LYS A 145 -11.56 2.34 -7.35
N ARG A 146 -10.53 2.29 -8.18
CA ARG A 146 -9.14 2.60 -7.82
C ARG A 146 -8.72 3.92 -8.46
N TYR A 147 -8.15 4.82 -7.66
CA TYR A 147 -7.76 6.18 -8.09
C TYR A 147 -6.25 6.42 -8.06
N PHE A 148 -5.49 5.47 -7.53
CA PHE A 148 -4.05 5.54 -7.63
C PHE A 148 -3.62 4.98 -8.98
N ASN A 149 -2.95 5.81 -9.78
CA ASN A 149 -2.30 5.36 -10.99
C ASN A 149 -1.03 4.58 -10.59
N ASN A 150 -0.68 3.52 -11.32
CA ASN A 150 0.39 2.56 -10.96
C ASN A 150 1.74 3.20 -10.53
N GLU A 151 2.06 4.43 -10.93
CA GLU A 151 3.27 5.14 -10.52
C GLU A 151 3.15 5.88 -9.17
N GLN A 152 1.97 6.40 -8.82
CA GLN A 152 1.69 7.00 -7.51
C GLN A 152 1.39 5.93 -6.46
N VAL A 153 0.78 4.80 -6.89
CA VAL A 153 0.77 3.52 -6.18
C VAL A 153 2.22 3.16 -5.84
N LYS A 154 3.10 2.96 -6.83
CA LYS A 154 4.50 2.57 -6.57
C LYS A 154 5.22 3.50 -5.60
N SER A 155 5.04 4.82 -5.69
CA SER A 155 5.69 5.78 -4.78
C SER A 155 5.05 5.85 -3.38
N ALA A 156 3.72 5.76 -3.26
CA ALA A 156 3.02 5.71 -1.97
C ALA A 156 3.10 4.34 -1.28
N PHE A 157 3.34 3.26 -2.02
CA PHE A 157 3.57 1.92 -1.47
C PHE A 157 5.05 1.61 -1.21
N ALA A 158 5.99 2.29 -1.88
CA ALA A 158 7.42 2.30 -1.55
C ALA A 158 7.75 3.09 -0.28
N ALA A 159 6.80 3.90 0.22
CA ALA A 159 6.85 4.66 1.48
C ALA A 159 6.64 3.78 2.73
N THR A 160 7.20 2.57 2.74
CA THR A 160 7.44 1.84 4.00
C THR A 160 8.94 1.89 4.25
N PRO A 161 9.43 2.33 5.42
CA PRO A 161 10.87 2.42 5.67
C PRO A 161 11.53 1.09 5.31
N VAL A 162 12.48 1.17 4.38
CA VAL A 162 13.26 0.03 3.93
C VAL A 162 13.96 -0.54 5.14
N LYS A 163 13.58 -1.76 5.54
CA LYS A 163 14.22 -2.42 6.68
C LYS A 163 15.60 -2.88 6.22
N SER A 164 16.59 -2.82 7.12
CA SER A 164 17.93 -3.35 6.84
C SER A 164 17.83 -4.77 6.26
N GLY A 165 18.49 -5.00 5.13
CA GLY A 165 18.48 -6.27 4.39
C GLY A 165 17.24 -6.52 3.52
N GLN A 166 16.29 -5.59 3.43
CA GLN A 166 15.17 -5.71 2.50
C GLN A 166 15.67 -5.48 1.06
N ILE A 167 15.32 -6.38 0.15
CA ILE A 167 15.69 -6.32 -1.28
C ILE A 167 14.51 -5.95 -2.19
N GLY A 168 13.29 -6.00 -1.66
CA GLY A 168 12.09 -5.67 -2.42
C GLY A 168 10.81 -5.79 -1.60
N THR A 169 9.69 -5.77 -2.32
CA THR A 169 8.35 -5.96 -1.77
C THR A 169 7.56 -6.85 -2.73
N VAL A 170 6.82 -7.82 -2.20
CA VAL A 170 5.81 -8.56 -2.96
C VAL A 170 4.41 -8.07 -2.62
N TYR A 171 3.59 -7.93 -3.66
CA TYR A 171 2.16 -7.65 -3.57
C TYR A 171 1.39 -8.88 -4.01
N VAL A 172 0.43 -9.30 -3.21
CA VAL A 172 -0.42 -10.44 -3.54
C VAL A 172 -1.55 -9.97 -4.47
N LYS A 173 -1.58 -10.48 -5.70
CA LYS A 173 -2.65 -10.26 -6.69
C LYS A 173 -3.78 -11.27 -6.58
N LYS A 174 -3.43 -12.54 -6.30
CA LYS A 174 -4.36 -13.66 -6.17
C LYS A 174 -4.01 -14.47 -4.93
N LYS A 175 -4.99 -15.20 -4.40
CA LYS A 175 -4.76 -16.07 -3.24
C LYS A 175 -3.55 -16.97 -3.45
N ILE A 176 -2.68 -17.03 -2.45
CA ILE A 176 -1.44 -17.80 -2.51
C ILE A 176 -1.04 -18.24 -1.10
N ASN A 177 -0.40 -19.40 -0.98
CA ASN A 177 -0.01 -19.93 0.32
C ASN A 177 1.21 -19.20 0.89
N LEU A 178 1.14 -18.91 2.18
CA LEU A 178 2.29 -18.57 3.00
C LEU A 178 2.83 -19.87 3.62
N TRP A 179 4.13 -20.06 3.48
CA TRP A 179 4.86 -21.20 4.02
C TRP A 179 5.81 -20.74 5.11
N GLN A 180 6.05 -21.62 6.07
CA GLN A 180 7.19 -21.54 6.98
C GLN A 180 8.14 -22.68 6.66
N ARG A 181 9.44 -22.41 6.56
CA ARG A 181 10.46 -23.46 6.45
C ARG A 181 10.87 -23.97 7.83
N ASP A 182 11.05 -25.27 7.96
CA ASP A 182 11.74 -25.87 9.12
C ASP A 182 13.27 -25.78 8.98
N ASP A 183 14.03 -26.51 9.81
CA ASP A 183 15.51 -26.54 9.74
C ASP A 183 16.04 -27.39 8.57
N GLU A 184 15.22 -28.26 7.99
CA GLU A 184 15.55 -29.14 6.87
C GLU A 184 15.04 -28.58 5.52
N ASN A 185 14.53 -27.34 5.51
CA ASN A 185 13.86 -26.64 4.41
C ASN A 185 12.46 -27.19 4.05
N GLY A 186 11.88 -28.08 4.83
CA GLY A 186 10.51 -28.56 4.66
C GLY A 186 9.48 -27.43 4.76
N LEU A 187 8.43 -27.49 3.93
CA LEU A 187 7.37 -26.48 3.87
C LEU A 187 6.22 -26.81 4.82
N ILE A 188 6.02 -25.97 5.83
CA ILE A 188 4.87 -26.01 6.73
C ILE A 188 3.88 -24.94 6.26
N PHE A 189 2.65 -25.36 5.96
CA PHE A 189 1.58 -24.41 5.62
C PHE A 189 1.25 -23.53 6.83
N VAL A 190 1.24 -22.21 6.63
CA VAL A 190 0.89 -21.25 7.67
C VAL A 190 -0.55 -20.78 7.46
N ARG A 191 -0.82 -20.15 6.32
CA ARG A 191 -2.15 -19.66 5.92
C ARG A 191 -2.19 -19.27 4.45
N VAL A 192 -3.38 -18.96 3.95
CA VAL A 192 -3.55 -18.32 2.64
C VAL A 192 -3.39 -16.80 2.80
N LEU A 193 -2.58 -16.19 1.92
CA LEU A 193 -2.50 -14.76 1.71
C LEU A 193 -3.56 -14.33 0.70
N ASN A 194 -4.20 -13.20 0.95
CA ASN A 194 -5.27 -12.65 0.14
C ASN A 194 -4.77 -11.52 -0.79
N PRO A 195 -5.47 -11.27 -1.91
CA PRO A 195 -5.22 -10.10 -2.74
C PRO A 195 -5.14 -8.81 -1.93
N GLY A 196 -4.15 -7.97 -2.24
CA GLY A 196 -3.88 -6.70 -1.56
C GLY A 196 -2.95 -6.79 -0.36
N GLU A 197 -2.62 -8.00 0.13
CA GLU A 197 -1.58 -8.16 1.15
C GLU A 197 -0.19 -7.83 0.58
N LYS A 198 0.66 -7.18 1.38
CA LYS A 198 2.03 -6.79 1.00
C LYS A 198 3.05 -7.34 1.99
N TYR A 199 4.20 -7.76 1.49
CA TYR A 199 5.30 -8.26 2.31
C TYR A 199 6.65 -7.74 1.84
N ARG A 200 7.47 -7.37 2.82
CA ARG A 200 8.90 -7.10 2.57
C ARG A 200 9.58 -8.38 2.13
N VAL A 201 10.50 -8.27 1.18
CA VAL A 201 11.34 -9.38 0.73
C VAL A 201 12.76 -9.14 1.19
N TYR A 202 13.41 -10.16 1.76
CA TYR A 202 14.79 -10.05 2.24
C TYR A 202 15.78 -10.89 1.42
N HIS A 203 15.32 -11.97 0.79
CA HIS A 203 16.09 -12.67 -0.23
C HIS A 203 15.18 -13.48 -1.16
N PHE A 204 15.75 -13.93 -2.27
CA PHE A 204 15.14 -14.92 -3.16
C PHE A 204 15.90 -16.25 -3.05
N ASP A 205 15.18 -17.36 -3.14
CA ASP A 205 15.71 -18.72 -3.07
C ASP A 205 15.20 -19.54 -4.24
N ASN A 206 16.04 -20.41 -4.81
CA ASN A 206 15.68 -21.20 -5.98
C ASN A 206 14.94 -22.52 -5.66
N LEU A 207 14.75 -22.89 -4.40
CA LEU A 207 14.01 -24.11 -4.05
C LEU A 207 12.53 -23.97 -4.40
N TYR A 208 11.86 -25.10 -4.63
CA TYR A 208 10.43 -25.17 -4.93
C TYR A 208 9.98 -24.31 -6.13
N GLY A 209 10.85 -24.13 -7.13
CA GLY A 209 10.56 -23.31 -8.31
C GLY A 209 10.73 -21.81 -8.10
N GLY A 210 11.36 -21.40 -6.99
CA GLY A 210 11.59 -20.01 -6.63
C GLY A 210 10.67 -19.56 -5.50
N GLN A 211 11.25 -18.98 -4.44
CA GLN A 211 10.50 -18.42 -3.33
C GLN A 211 11.11 -17.10 -2.84
N TYR A 212 10.24 -16.18 -2.43
CA TYR A 212 10.65 -14.94 -1.76
C TYR A 212 10.58 -15.13 -0.24
N ASN A 213 11.67 -14.82 0.46
CA ASN A 213 11.67 -14.79 1.92
C ASN A 213 11.05 -13.50 2.42
N LEU A 214 10.04 -13.62 3.28
CA LEU A 214 9.25 -12.52 3.82
C LEU A 214 9.74 -12.05 5.21
N GLY A 215 10.89 -12.56 5.64
CA GLY A 215 11.48 -12.40 6.95
C GLY A 215 11.36 -13.66 7.80
N SER A 216 12.32 -13.87 8.69
CA SER A 216 12.43 -15.11 9.47
C SER A 216 12.46 -16.32 8.53
N LYS A 217 11.71 -17.40 8.83
CA LYS A 217 11.57 -18.57 7.96
C LYS A 217 10.28 -18.55 7.12
N LEU A 218 9.70 -17.38 6.85
CA LEU A 218 8.46 -17.28 6.08
C LEU A 218 8.74 -17.09 4.59
N TYR A 219 8.02 -17.82 3.75
CA TYR A 219 8.23 -17.86 2.30
C TYR A 219 6.92 -17.84 1.53
N ILE A 220 6.96 -17.21 0.36
CA ILE A 220 5.90 -17.22 -0.65
C ILE A 220 6.49 -17.69 -1.96
N THR A 221 5.75 -18.53 -2.69
CA THR A 221 6.19 -19.04 -3.98
C THR A 221 6.23 -17.95 -5.04
N ASN A 222 7.25 -17.96 -5.88
CA ASN A 222 7.37 -17.10 -7.05
C ASN A 222 6.36 -17.51 -8.11
N MET A 223 5.13 -17.01 -7.99
CA MET A 223 4.06 -17.23 -8.94
C MET A 223 3.69 -15.90 -9.60
N PRO A 224 4.26 -15.56 -10.77
CA PRO A 224 4.06 -14.25 -11.41
C PRO A 224 2.60 -13.87 -11.66
N ASP A 225 1.71 -14.86 -11.81
CA ASP A 225 0.27 -14.61 -11.97
C ASP A 225 -0.45 -14.27 -10.65
N HIS A 226 0.18 -14.57 -9.51
CA HIS A 226 -0.37 -14.41 -8.17
C HIS A 226 0.28 -13.28 -7.39
N ILE A 227 1.49 -12.86 -7.76
CA ILE A 227 2.22 -11.81 -7.06
C ILE A 227 2.89 -10.85 -8.04
N ASP A 228 3.07 -9.61 -7.59
CA ASP A 228 3.99 -8.67 -8.21
C ASP A 228 5.17 -8.44 -7.27
N TYR A 229 6.38 -8.71 -7.74
CA TYR A 229 7.60 -8.36 -7.03
C TYR A 229 8.13 -7.02 -7.52
N ILE A 230 8.39 -6.12 -6.59
CA ILE A 230 8.99 -4.81 -6.85
C ILE A 230 10.34 -4.76 -6.13
N PRO A 231 11.47 -4.77 -6.85
CA PRO A 231 12.79 -4.63 -6.24
C PRO A 231 12.96 -3.22 -5.66
N ILE A 232 13.74 -3.11 -4.58
CA ILE A 232 14.25 -1.81 -4.14
C ILE A 232 15.39 -1.43 -5.07
N ALA A 233 15.37 -0.20 -5.58
CA ALA A 233 16.48 0.34 -6.35
C ALA A 233 17.73 0.40 -5.45
N GLN A 234 18.82 -0.25 -5.90
CA GLN A 234 20.13 -0.16 -5.26
C GLN A 234 20.76 1.21 -5.48
#